data_AF-A0A1T5CCV3-F1
#
_entry.id   AF-A0A1T5CCV3-F1
#
_cell.length_a   1.000
_cell.length_b   1.000
_cell.length_c   1.000
_cell.angle_alpha   90.00
_cell.angle_beta   90.00
_cell.angle_gamma   90.00
#
_symmetry.space_group_name_H-M   'P 1'
#
loop_
_entity.id
_entity.type
_entity.pdbx_description
1 polymer ?
#
loop_
_entity_poly.entity_id
_entity_poly.type
_entity_poly.pdbx_seq_one_letter_code
_entity_poly.pdbx_strand_id
1 'polypeptide(L)'
;MKIGKAIVSVVAILFRILICLFLILMIYRMAFKAYDFGYRVFAEPAVSEGKGTDVVVEIPIGSSASDIGKILKDAGLIKDDMLFTAQELLSEYHGKLEPGTYSLNTSMTSEEMMAAMCPDTEESTEEDS
;
A
#
# COMPACT_ATOMS: atom_id res chain seq x y z
N MET A 1 -10.28 26.36 -55.64
CA MET A 1 -9.52 26.05 -54.39
C MET A 1 -10.41 25.90 -53.13
N LYS A 2 -11.64 25.36 -53.20
CA LYS A 2 -12.51 25.19 -52.00
C LYS A 2 -12.56 23.75 -51.46
N ILE A 3 -12.32 22.75 -52.31
CA ILE A 3 -12.42 21.32 -51.97
C ILE A 3 -11.28 20.83 -51.06
N GLY A 4 -10.05 21.28 -51.28
CA GLY A 4 -8.90 20.88 -50.44
C GLY A 4 -9.02 21.34 -48.97
N LYS A 5 -9.59 22.53 -48.72
CA LYS A 5 -9.82 23.03 -47.35
C LYS A 5 -10.88 22.21 -46.60
N ALA A 6 -11.93 21.76 -47.29
CA ALA A 6 -12.96 20.92 -46.68
C ALA A 6 -12.42 19.55 -46.26
N ILE A 7 -11.58 18.93 -47.11
CA ILE A 7 -10.96 17.62 -46.83
C ILE A 7 -10.03 17.71 -45.61
N VAL A 8 -9.18 18.76 -45.54
CA VAL A 8 -8.28 18.97 -44.41
C VAL A 8 -9.05 19.17 -43.10
N SER A 9 -10.17 19.90 -43.12
CA SER A 9 -11.01 20.08 -41.93
C SER A 9 -11.64 18.77 -41.44
N VAL A 10 -12.11 17.91 -42.34
CA VAL A 10 -12.70 16.61 -41.97
C VAL A 10 -11.64 15.68 -41.36
N VAL A 11 -10.45 15.62 -41.95
CA VAL A 11 -9.33 14.83 -41.42
C VAL A 11 -8.91 15.34 -40.04
N ALA A 12 -8.84 16.66 -39.84
CA ALA A 12 -8.50 17.25 -38.55
C ALA A 12 -9.54 16.93 -37.45
N ILE A 13 -10.84 16.88 -37.81
CA ILE A 13 -11.91 16.49 -36.87
C ILE A 13 -11.79 15.02 -36.46
N LEU A 14 -11.56 14.11 -37.42
CA LEU A 14 -11.34 12.69 -37.12
C LEU A 14 -10.13 12.48 -36.20
N PHE A 15 -9.05 13.22 -36.44
CA PHE A 15 -7.86 13.15 -35.59
C PHE A 15 -8.13 13.64 -34.16
N ARG A 16 -8.91 14.72 -34.00
CA ARG A 16 -9.35 15.18 -32.67
C ARG A 16 -10.22 14.16 -31.95
N ILE A 17 -11.13 13.49 -32.66
CA ILE A 17 -11.99 12.43 -32.11
C ILE A 17 -11.12 11.26 -31.63
N LEU A 18 -10.12 10.85 -32.42
CA LEU A 18 -9.15 9.81 -32.03
C LEU A 18 -8.35 10.20 -30.77
N ILE A 19 -7.87 11.45 -30.68
CA ILE A 19 -7.16 11.94 -29.50
C ILE A 19 -8.09 11.94 -28.27
N CYS A 20 -9.34 12.41 -28.41
CA CYS A 20 -10.31 12.37 -27.32
C CYS A 20 -10.59 10.93 -26.86
N LEU A 21 -10.77 10.00 -27.80
CA LEU A 21 -10.98 8.59 -27.48
C LEU A 21 -9.78 8.00 -26.73
N PHE A 22 -8.56 8.32 -27.19
CA PHE A 22 -7.32 7.89 -26.54
C PHE A 22 -7.19 8.45 -25.12
N LEU A 23 -7.51 9.74 -24.91
CA LEU A 23 -7.51 10.36 -23.59
C LEU A 23 -8.53 9.71 -22.65
N ILE A 24 -9.75 9.43 -23.13
CA ILE A 24 -10.77 8.73 -22.35
C ILE A 24 -10.28 7.34 -21.93
N LEU A 25 -9.66 6.59 -22.85
CA LEU A 25 -9.08 5.27 -22.54
C LEU A 25 -7.92 5.36 -21.54
N MET A 26 -7.07 6.38 -21.63
CA MET A 26 -6.00 6.63 -20.65
C MET A 26 -6.57 6.92 -19.25
N ILE A 27 -7.55 7.82 -19.17
CA ILE A 27 -8.21 8.17 -17.90
C ILE A 27 -8.88 6.94 -17.30
N TYR A 28 -9.56 6.12 -18.12
CA TYR A 28 -10.20 4.89 -17.67
C TYR A 28 -9.19 3.88 -17.11
N ARG A 29 -8.03 3.72 -17.78
CA ARG A 29 -6.95 2.85 -17.28
C ARG A 29 -6.30 3.36 -16.01
N MET A 30 -6.10 4.67 -15.88
CA MET A 30 -5.60 5.27 -14.64
C MET A 30 -6.59 5.12 -13.50
N ALA A 31 -7.88 5.37 -13.75
CA ALA A 31 -8.93 5.21 -12.75
C ALA A 31 -9.04 3.76 -12.25
N PHE A 32 -8.98 2.77 -13.15
CA PHE A 32 -8.97 1.36 -12.76
C PHE A 32 -7.75 0.99 -11.91
N LYS A 33 -6.55 1.45 -12.29
CA LYS A 33 -5.34 1.21 -11.49
C LYS A 33 -5.38 1.90 -10.13
N ALA A 34 -5.90 3.13 -10.07
CA ALA A 34 -6.07 3.87 -8.82
C ALA A 34 -7.11 3.21 -7.90
N TYR A 35 -8.17 2.64 -8.48
CA TYR A 35 -9.19 1.90 -7.75
C TYR A 35 -8.65 0.59 -7.17
N ASP A 36 -7.96 -0.23 -7.96
CA ASP A 36 -7.30 -1.46 -7.46
C ASP A 36 -6.23 -1.15 -6.41
N PHE A 37 -5.48 -0.05 -6.59
CA PHE A 37 -4.46 0.38 -5.65
C PHE A 37 -5.09 0.88 -4.34
N GLY A 38 -6.10 1.75 -4.42
CA GLY A 38 -6.79 2.27 -3.24
C GLY A 38 -7.54 1.17 -2.48
N TYR A 39 -8.18 0.22 -3.18
CA TYR A 39 -8.86 -0.89 -2.55
C TYR A 39 -7.87 -1.83 -1.84
N ARG A 40 -6.72 -2.14 -2.44
CA ARG A 40 -5.68 -2.97 -1.79
C ARG A 40 -4.92 -2.27 -0.68
N VAL A 41 -4.75 -0.94 -0.73
CA VAL A 41 -4.06 -0.18 0.32
C VAL A 41 -4.83 -0.18 1.63
N PHE A 42 -6.16 -0.19 1.56
CA PHE A 42 -7.03 -0.18 2.76
C PHE A 42 -7.62 -1.55 3.11
N ALA A 43 -7.71 -2.48 2.15
CA ALA A 43 -8.28 -3.81 2.37
C ALA A 43 -7.23 -4.89 2.08
N GLU A 44 -6.09 -4.82 2.76
CA GLU A 44 -5.17 -5.96 2.79
C GLU A 44 -5.65 -6.93 3.91
N PRO A 45 -6.25 -8.08 3.55
CA PRO A 45 -6.65 -9.04 4.57
C PRO A 45 -5.42 -9.66 5.23
N ALA A 46 -5.53 -9.97 6.52
CA ALA A 46 -4.50 -10.64 7.31
C ALA A 46 -3.91 -11.87 6.60
N VAL A 47 -2.67 -12.23 6.93
CA VAL A 47 -1.97 -13.37 6.31
C VAL A 47 -2.63 -14.70 6.67
N SER A 48 -3.32 -14.76 7.81
CA SER A 48 -4.08 -15.92 8.27
C SER A 48 -5.40 -15.49 8.92
N GLU A 49 -6.52 -16.13 8.54
CA GLU A 49 -7.73 -16.13 9.37
C GLU A 49 -7.60 -17.27 10.41
N GLY A 50 -7.34 -16.93 11.67
CA GLY A 50 -7.17 -17.91 12.77
C GLY A 50 -6.29 -17.38 13.91
N LYS A 51 -5.77 -18.27 14.78
CA LYS A 51 -4.91 -17.90 15.92
C LYS A 51 -3.53 -17.33 15.52
N GLY A 52 -3.14 -17.47 14.25
CA GLY A 52 -1.84 -17.01 13.74
C GLY A 52 -0.65 -17.68 14.43
N THR A 53 0.56 -17.21 14.13
CA THR A 53 1.81 -17.66 14.77
C THR A 53 2.52 -16.44 15.32
N ASP A 54 2.94 -16.51 16.59
CA ASP A 54 3.78 -15.49 17.20
C ASP A 54 5.21 -15.62 16.66
N VAL A 55 5.73 -14.53 16.11
CA VAL A 55 7.07 -14.40 15.55
C VAL A 55 7.76 -13.24 16.23
N VAL A 56 8.91 -13.54 16.83
CA VAL A 56 9.76 -12.53 17.47
C VAL A 56 10.67 -11.92 16.41
N VAL A 57 10.61 -10.59 16.27
CA VAL A 57 11.45 -9.83 15.35
C VAL A 57 12.25 -8.77 16.11
N GLU A 58 13.46 -8.53 15.65
CA GLU A 58 14.33 -7.46 16.15
C GLU A 58 14.35 -6.34 15.12
N ILE A 59 14.04 -5.11 15.55
CA ILE A 59 14.09 -3.90 14.75
C ILE A 59 15.36 -3.11 15.14
N PRO A 60 16.39 -3.07 14.27
CA PRO A 60 17.62 -2.35 14.55
C PRO A 60 17.42 -0.84 14.69
N ILE A 61 18.26 -0.21 15.50
CA ILE A 61 18.29 1.25 15.66
C ILE A 61 18.59 1.92 14.32
N GLY A 62 17.76 2.89 13.95
CA GLY A 62 17.91 3.66 12.71
C GLY A 62 17.38 2.93 11.46
N SER A 63 16.64 1.84 11.61
CA SER A 63 15.93 1.19 10.51
C SER A 63 14.92 2.16 9.88
N SER A 64 14.90 2.25 8.56
CA SER A 64 13.85 2.99 7.86
C SER A 64 12.56 2.16 7.82
N ALA A 65 11.41 2.79 7.53
CA ALA A 65 10.14 2.08 7.33
C ALA A 65 10.23 0.95 6.27
N SER A 66 11.08 1.14 5.25
CA SER A 66 11.36 0.11 4.25
C SER A 66 12.17 -1.06 4.80
N ASP A 67 13.12 -0.80 5.71
CA ASP A 67 13.91 -1.86 6.34
C ASP A 67 13.06 -2.66 7.32
N ILE A 68 12.20 -1.98 8.09
CA ILE A 68 11.21 -2.61 8.97
C ILE A 68 10.26 -3.49 8.15
N GLY A 69 9.71 -2.98 7.05
CA GLY A 69 8.85 -3.76 6.15
C GLY A 69 9.54 -5.01 5.61
N LYS A 70 10.83 -4.94 5.24
CA LYS A 70 11.58 -6.13 4.82
C LYS A 70 11.73 -7.14 5.95
N ILE A 71 12.10 -6.70 7.15
CA ILE A 71 12.23 -7.58 8.32
C ILE A 71 10.91 -8.32 8.60
N LEU A 72 9.79 -7.59 8.60
CA LEU A 72 8.47 -8.17 8.83
C LEU A 72 8.07 -9.14 7.72
N LYS A 73 8.41 -8.84 6.46
CA LYS A 73 8.12 -9.72 5.32
C LYS A 73 8.96 -10.99 5.37
N ASP A 74 10.25 -10.87 5.64
CA ASP A 74 11.18 -12.00 5.77
C ASP A 74 10.79 -12.90 6.96
N ALA A 75 10.23 -12.32 8.01
CA ALA A 75 9.63 -13.02 9.15
C ALA A 75 8.23 -13.63 8.84
N GLY A 76 7.65 -13.37 7.67
CA GLY A 76 6.33 -13.87 7.27
C GLY A 76 5.14 -13.18 7.94
N LEU A 77 5.39 -12.06 8.63
CA LEU A 77 4.38 -11.27 9.33
C LEU A 77 3.53 -10.42 8.37
N ILE A 78 4.15 -9.95 7.27
CA ILE A 78 3.44 -9.19 6.23
C ILE A 78 3.67 -9.81 4.85
N LYS A 79 2.76 -9.53 3.91
CA LYS A 79 2.83 -10.06 2.53
C LYS A 79 3.77 -9.24 1.64
N ASP A 80 3.80 -7.92 1.82
CA ASP A 80 4.51 -7.00 0.93
C ASP A 80 5.13 -5.82 1.71
N ASP A 81 6.45 -5.67 1.59
CA ASP A 81 7.25 -4.64 2.24
C ASP A 81 6.98 -3.24 1.66
N MET A 82 6.69 -3.13 0.36
CA MET A 82 6.33 -1.84 -0.24
C MET A 82 4.96 -1.37 0.24
N LEU A 83 4.02 -2.29 0.44
CA LEU A 83 2.68 -1.96 0.91
C LEU A 83 2.70 -1.52 2.38
N PHE A 84 3.46 -2.22 3.23
CA PHE A 84 3.73 -1.77 4.60
C PHE A 84 4.40 -0.40 4.63
N THR A 85 5.42 -0.16 3.81
CA THR A 85 6.11 1.14 3.75
C THR A 85 5.14 2.27 3.36
N ALA A 86 4.25 2.00 2.41
CA ALA A 86 3.23 2.97 2.00
C ALA A 86 2.19 3.23 3.10
N GLN A 87 1.78 2.18 3.83
CA GLN A 87 0.88 2.29 4.97
C GLN A 87 1.53 3.08 6.10
N GLU A 88 2.77 2.77 6.47
CA GLU A 88 3.53 3.51 7.48
C GLU A 88 3.60 4.99 7.13
N LEU A 89 3.95 5.32 5.88
CA LEU A 89 4.08 6.69 5.39
C LEU A 89 2.78 7.49 5.44
N LEU A 90 1.63 6.82 5.29
CA LEU A 90 0.30 7.44 5.29
C LEU A 90 -0.41 7.36 6.65
N SER A 91 0.11 6.54 7.57
CA SER A 91 -0.44 6.31 8.90
C SER A 91 0.00 7.38 9.90
N GLU A 92 -0.69 7.42 11.04
CA GLU A 92 -0.29 8.27 12.17
C GLU A 92 0.99 7.78 12.87
N TYR A 93 1.45 6.58 12.55
CA TYR A 93 2.68 5.96 13.07
C TYR A 93 3.93 6.34 12.28
N HIS A 94 3.80 7.17 11.24
CA HIS A 94 4.91 7.58 10.39
C HIS A 94 6.07 8.18 11.21
N GLY A 95 7.24 7.55 11.12
CA GLY A 95 8.47 7.96 11.81
C GLY A 95 8.42 7.83 13.33
N LYS A 96 7.40 7.13 13.88
CA LYS A 96 7.21 6.90 15.32
C LYS A 96 7.53 5.46 15.75
N LEU A 97 7.86 4.59 14.80
CA LEU A 97 8.25 3.21 15.08
C LEU A 97 9.58 3.20 15.82
N GLU A 98 9.61 2.61 17.01
CA GLU A 98 10.81 2.52 17.83
C GLU A 98 11.60 1.24 17.55
N PRO A 99 12.94 1.28 17.72
CA PRO A 99 13.76 0.09 17.66
C PRO A 99 13.57 -0.76 18.91
N GLY A 100 13.52 -2.08 18.74
CA GLY A 100 13.24 -2.99 19.84
C GLY A 100 13.05 -4.43 19.38
N THR A 101 12.77 -5.31 20.34
CA THR A 101 12.37 -6.69 20.07
C THR A 101 10.87 -6.82 20.31
N TYR A 102 10.14 -7.23 19.29
CA TYR A 102 8.68 -7.30 19.33
C TYR A 102 8.23 -8.73 19.04
N SER A 103 7.26 -9.22 19.81
CA SER A 103 6.54 -10.45 19.52
C SER A 103 5.28 -10.08 18.75
N LEU A 104 5.27 -10.34 17.45
CA LEU A 104 4.18 -9.98 16.54
C LEU A 104 3.52 -11.26 16.03
N ASN A 105 2.22 -11.21 15.76
CA ASN A 105 1.47 -12.38 15.32
C ASN A 105 1.08 -12.25 13.83
N THR A 106 1.17 -13.33 13.06
CA THR A 106 0.78 -13.33 11.62
C THR A 106 -0.70 -13.02 11.36
N SER A 107 -1.54 -13.05 12.39
CA SER A 107 -2.95 -12.64 12.34
C SER A 107 -3.13 -11.13 12.58
N MET A 108 -2.11 -10.44 13.10
CA MET A 108 -2.14 -8.98 13.20
C MET A 108 -2.10 -8.36 11.80
N THR A 109 -2.80 -7.25 11.66
CA THR A 109 -2.70 -6.35 10.52
C THR A 109 -1.42 -5.53 10.61
N SER A 110 -0.96 -4.99 9.48
CA SER A 110 0.18 -4.06 9.45
C SER A 110 0.01 -2.89 10.41
N GLU A 111 -1.21 -2.39 10.59
CA GLU A 111 -1.54 -1.28 11.49
C GLU A 111 -1.39 -1.67 12.97
N GLU A 112 -1.88 -2.84 13.37
CA GLU A 112 -1.69 -3.37 14.73
C GLU A 112 -0.21 -3.61 15.05
N MET A 113 0.57 -4.08 14.08
CA MET A 113 2.02 -4.23 14.23
C MET A 113 2.72 -2.87 14.40
N MET A 114 2.32 -1.85 13.63
CA MET A 114 2.84 -0.49 13.77
C MET A 114 2.48 0.12 15.14
N ALA A 115 1.26 -0.11 15.62
CA ALA A 115 0.82 0.32 16.93
C ALA A 115 1.62 -0.36 18.06
N ALA A 116 1.86 -1.66 17.95
CA ALA A 116 2.68 -2.41 18.92
C ALA A 116 4.16 -1.96 18.96
N MET A 117 4.66 -1.41 17.85
CA MET A 117 6.01 -0.84 17.75
C MET A 117 6.09 0.65 18.13
N CYS A 118 4.97 1.27 18.53
CA CYS A 118 4.88 2.67 18.94
C CYS A 118 4.62 2.77 20.45
N PRO A 119 5.39 3.56 21.21
CA PRO A 119 5.39 3.54 22.69
C PRO A 119 4.10 4.04 23.37
N ASP A 120 3.12 4.57 22.63
CA ASP A 120 1.86 5.09 23.19
C ASP A 120 0.77 4.00 23.36
N THR A 121 1.05 2.74 23.01
CA THR A 121 0.08 1.64 23.16
C THR A 121 0.39 0.83 24.43
N GLU A 122 -0.03 1.34 25.58
CA GLU A 122 -0.26 0.50 26.76
C GLU A 122 -1.47 -0.42 26.51
N GLU A 123 -1.29 -1.53 25.78
CA GLU A 123 -2.21 -2.68 25.84
C GLU A 123 -1.43 -3.99 25.85
N SER A 124 -1.13 -4.42 27.08
CA SER A 124 -1.41 -5.77 27.58
C SER A 124 -1.43 -6.90 26.53
N THR A 125 -0.27 -7.51 26.30
CA THR A 125 -0.22 -8.96 26.08
C THR A 125 -0.52 -9.63 27.43
N GLU A 126 -1.79 -9.62 27.83
CA GLU A 126 -2.25 -10.51 28.89
C GLU A 126 -2.37 -11.91 28.29
N GLU A 127 -1.40 -12.74 28.66
CA GLU A 127 -1.57 -14.18 28.74
C GLU A 127 -2.84 -14.49 29.53
N ASP A 128 -3.77 -15.27 28.98
CA ASP A 128 -4.44 -16.27 29.81
C ASP A 128 -4.87 -17.50 28.99
N SER A 129 -4.14 -18.59 29.27
CA SER A 129 -4.59 -19.96 29.60
C SER A 129 -5.89 -20.52 29.00
#